data_AF-A0A817SHC1-F1
#
_entry.id   AF-A0A817SHC1-F1
#
_cell.length_a   1.000
_cell.length_b   1.000
_cell.length_c   1.000
_cell.angle_alpha   90.00
_cell.angle_beta   90.00
_cell.angle_gamma   90.00
#
_symmetry.space_group_name_H-M   'P 1'
#
loop_
_entity.id
_entity.type
_entity.pdbx_description
1 polymer ?
#
loop_
_entity_poly.entity_id
_entity_poly.type
_entity_poly.pdbx_seq_one_letter_code
_entity_poly.pdbx_strand_id
1 'polypeptide(L)'
;NCSPLSISNTTLPIVPNYLRHPIFPHVSSQPITNLSPINTQTITLLCRIADDPSETDFIEFDFNKTPNIGSFERLLSDICHELNIDHIDKLRRLPCVRIRNDRDVERLKDNHMLEVILIKKS
;
A
#
# COMPACT_ATOMS: atom_id res chain seq x y z
N ASN A 1 -40.92 15.40 53.45
CA ASN A 1 -41.01 16.26 52.25
C ASN A 1 -39.90 15.92 51.27
N CYS A 2 -40.16 15.02 50.32
CA CYS A 2 -39.38 14.89 49.10
C CYS A 2 -40.38 14.93 47.94
N SER A 3 -40.37 16.04 47.20
CA SER A 3 -41.18 16.21 45.99
C SER A 3 -40.45 15.56 44.80
N PRO A 4 -41.17 15.06 43.78
CA PRO A 4 -40.55 14.52 42.58
C PRO A 4 -39.97 15.66 41.73
N LEU A 5 -38.72 15.51 41.26
CA LEU A 5 -38.15 16.40 40.26
C LEU A 5 -38.80 16.09 38.90
N SER A 6 -39.63 17.03 38.45
CA SER A 6 -40.14 17.10 37.08
C SER A 6 -38.97 17.04 36.09
N ILE A 7 -38.88 15.96 35.31
CA ILE A 7 -37.97 15.89 34.16
C ILE A 7 -38.64 16.68 33.04
N SER A 8 -38.53 18.01 33.12
CA SER A 8 -38.93 18.90 32.03
C SER A 8 -37.82 18.93 30.98
N ASN A 9 -38.05 18.21 29.89
CA ASN A 9 -37.51 18.41 28.54
C ASN A 9 -35.98 18.58 28.44
N THR A 10 -35.35 17.42 28.24
CA THR A 10 -33.98 17.20 27.77
C THR A 10 -33.52 18.24 26.74
N THR A 11 -32.58 19.09 27.13
CA THR A 11 -31.65 19.71 26.18
C THR A 11 -30.24 19.38 26.65
N LEU A 12 -29.61 18.43 25.98
CA LEU A 12 -28.21 18.07 26.24
C LEU A 12 -27.35 19.33 26.05
N PRO A 13 -26.37 19.62 26.92
CA PRO A 13 -25.58 20.86 26.87
C PRO A 13 -24.70 20.98 25.63
N ILE A 14 -24.63 19.94 24.78
CA ILE A 14 -23.86 19.91 23.55
C ILE A 14 -24.74 19.34 22.44
N VAL A 15 -24.92 20.11 21.37
CA VAL A 15 -25.57 19.66 20.14
C VAL A 15 -24.53 18.89 19.29
N PRO A 16 -24.82 17.65 18.86
CA PRO A 16 -23.93 16.90 17.97
C PRO A 16 -23.65 17.67 16.66
N ASN A 17 -22.39 17.71 16.23
CA ASN A 17 -21.92 18.56 15.14
C ASN A 17 -22.64 18.33 13.79
N TYR A 18 -23.11 17.11 13.52
CA TYR A 18 -23.84 16.76 12.29
C TYR A 18 -25.27 17.34 12.22
N LEU A 19 -25.87 17.70 13.36
CA LEU A 19 -27.14 18.43 13.40
C LEU A 19 -26.93 19.95 13.26
N ARG A 20 -25.74 20.44 13.58
CA ARG A 20 -25.36 21.85 13.47
C ARG A 20 -25.04 22.25 12.02
N HIS A 21 -24.64 21.31 11.17
CA HIS A 21 -24.23 21.55 9.78
C HIS A 21 -24.86 20.52 8.83
N PRO A 22 -26.06 20.78 8.28
CA PRO A 22 -26.80 19.78 7.51
C PRO A 22 -26.22 19.57 6.09
N ILE A 23 -25.93 18.28 5.83
CA ILE A 23 -25.62 17.53 4.59
C ILE A 23 -24.34 17.89 3.80
N PHE A 24 -23.50 16.87 3.56
CA PHE A 24 -22.46 16.90 2.52
C PHE A 24 -23.11 16.66 1.14
N PRO A 25 -22.98 17.59 0.19
CA PRO A 25 -23.71 17.54 -1.06
C PRO A 25 -22.95 16.78 -2.15
N HIS A 26 -22.59 15.49 -1.97
CA HIS A 26 -22.09 14.67 -3.09
C HIS A 26 -22.45 13.19 -2.94
N VAL A 27 -23.74 12.86 -3.00
CA VAL A 27 -24.16 11.58 -3.61
C VAL A 27 -24.82 11.94 -4.93
N SER A 28 -24.00 12.32 -5.91
CA SER A 28 -24.46 12.31 -7.30
C SER A 28 -24.57 10.85 -7.70
N SER A 29 -25.79 10.36 -7.89
CA SER A 29 -26.09 9.19 -8.71
C SER A 29 -25.68 9.50 -10.15
N GLN A 30 -24.39 9.45 -10.41
CA GLN A 30 -23.84 9.46 -11.76
C GLN A 30 -24.05 8.06 -12.35
N PRO A 31 -24.43 7.93 -13.63
CA PRO A 31 -24.34 6.64 -14.30
C PRO A 31 -22.89 6.15 -14.21
N ILE A 32 -22.72 4.88 -13.85
CA ILE A 32 -21.42 4.23 -13.72
C ILE A 32 -20.84 4.05 -15.13
N THR A 33 -20.28 5.10 -15.71
CA THR A 33 -19.52 5.02 -16.96
C THR A 33 -18.18 5.73 -16.87
N ASN A 34 -17.69 5.93 -15.65
CA ASN A 34 -16.30 6.28 -15.42
C ASN A 34 -15.60 5.00 -14.96
N LEU A 35 -14.98 4.28 -15.89
CA LEU A 35 -13.74 3.58 -15.56
C LEU A 35 -12.81 4.67 -15.06
N SER A 36 -12.82 4.94 -13.75
CA SER A 36 -11.78 5.73 -13.10
C SER A 36 -10.46 5.15 -13.61
N PRO A 37 -9.53 5.97 -14.14
CA PRO A 37 -8.23 5.44 -14.50
C PRO A 37 -7.74 4.69 -13.27
N ILE A 38 -7.46 3.40 -13.42
CA ILE A 38 -6.78 2.64 -12.37
C ILE A 38 -5.58 3.53 -12.04
N ASN A 39 -5.52 4.03 -10.79
CA ASN A 39 -4.49 4.97 -10.37
C ASN A 39 -3.19 4.17 -10.24
N THR A 40 -2.62 3.78 -11.37
CA THR A 40 -1.38 3.05 -11.48
C THR A 40 -0.26 4.05 -11.34
N GLN A 41 0.56 3.89 -10.32
CA GLN A 41 1.78 4.66 -10.15
C GLN A 41 2.94 3.77 -10.60
N THR A 42 3.52 4.07 -11.76
CA THR A 42 4.78 3.48 -12.20
C THR A 42 5.90 4.05 -11.35
N ILE A 43 6.72 3.18 -10.77
CA ILE A 43 7.93 3.57 -10.04
C ILE A 43 9.13 2.81 -10.57
N THR A 44 10.31 3.42 -10.54
CA THR A 44 11.56 2.75 -10.93
C THR A 44 12.24 2.18 -9.68
N LEU A 45 12.63 0.91 -9.72
CA LEU A 45 13.27 0.19 -8.61
C LEU A 45 14.66 -0.31 -9.04
N LEU A 46 15.57 -0.35 -8.07
CA LEU A 46 16.95 -0.82 -8.26
C LEU A 46 17.09 -2.17 -7.56
N CYS A 47 17.34 -3.26 -8.27
CA CYS A 47 17.38 -4.60 -7.70
C CYS A 47 18.76 -5.26 -7.85
N ARG A 48 19.18 -6.05 -6.86
CA ARG A 48 20.37 -6.89 -6.96
C ARG A 48 20.22 -8.20 -6.18
N ILE A 49 21.08 -9.16 -6.46
CA ILE A 49 21.17 -10.43 -5.75
C ILE A 49 22.12 -10.28 -4.55
N ALA A 50 21.70 -10.68 -3.36
CA ALA A 50 22.49 -10.59 -2.13
C ALA A 50 23.60 -11.65 -2.05
N ASP A 51 23.32 -12.82 -2.62
CA ASP A 51 24.15 -14.01 -2.48
C ASP A 51 25.31 -14.06 -3.49
N ASP A 52 25.33 -13.16 -4.49
CA ASP A 52 26.44 -13.06 -5.45
C ASP A 52 27.37 -11.89 -5.08
N PRO A 53 28.56 -12.16 -4.51
CA PRO A 53 29.52 -11.10 -4.21
C PRO A 53 30.25 -10.55 -5.45
N SER A 54 30.09 -11.19 -6.61
CA SER A 54 30.74 -10.80 -7.87
C SER A 54 29.95 -9.71 -8.59
N GLU A 55 28.62 -9.74 -8.44
CA GLU A 55 27.71 -8.78 -9.06
C GLU A 55 27.18 -7.80 -8.00
N THR A 56 27.83 -6.63 -7.92
CA THR A 56 27.42 -5.55 -7.01
C THR A 56 26.45 -4.55 -7.64
N ASP A 57 26.21 -4.71 -8.94
CA ASP A 57 25.45 -3.77 -9.74
C ASP A 57 23.96 -3.90 -9.47
N PHE A 58 23.26 -2.76 -9.51
CA PHE A 58 21.81 -2.74 -9.43
C PHE A 58 21.23 -2.70 -10.84
N ILE A 59 20.22 -3.52 -11.08
CA ILE A 59 19.42 -3.52 -12.29
C ILE A 59 18.20 -2.62 -12.05
N GLU A 60 18.02 -1.63 -12.92
CA GLU A 60 16.87 -0.74 -12.90
C GLU A 60 15.69 -1.38 -13.64
N PHE A 61 14.53 -1.39 -13.00
CA PHE A 61 13.30 -1.85 -13.64
C PHE A 61 12.08 -1.03 -13.19
N ASP A 62 11.12 -0.90 -14.09
CA ASP A 62 9.89 -0.17 -13.82
C ASP A 62 8.81 -1.11 -13.28
N PHE A 63 8.23 -0.73 -12.14
CA PHE A 63 7.16 -1.45 -11.49
C PHE A 63 5.88 -0.63 -11.42
N ASN A 64 4.80 -1.19 -11.95
CA ASN A 64 3.47 -0.57 -11.92
C ASN A 64 2.74 -0.94 -10.64
N LYS A 65 2.66 0.00 -9.69
CA LYS A 65 1.85 -0.19 -8.49
C LYS A 65 0.37 -0.16 -8.83
N THR A 66 -0.31 -1.25 -8.51
CA THR A 66 -1.77 -1.31 -8.55
C THR A 66 -2.31 -1.25 -7.12
N PRO A 67 -2.97 -0.16 -6.70
CA PRO A 67 -3.46 -0.05 -5.34
C PRO A 67 -4.44 -1.19 -5.01
N ASN A 68 -4.28 -1.80 -3.85
CA ASN A 68 -5.17 -2.79 -3.23
C ASN A 68 -5.24 -4.21 -3.83
N ILE A 69 -4.52 -4.53 -4.91
CA ILE A 69 -4.52 -5.88 -5.50
C ILE A 69 -3.11 -6.36 -5.83
N GLY A 70 -2.71 -7.49 -5.20
CA GLY A 70 -1.70 -8.44 -5.70
C GLY A 70 -0.35 -7.86 -6.11
N SER A 71 0.03 -6.70 -5.57
CA SER A 71 1.23 -5.97 -5.99
C SER A 71 2.50 -6.69 -5.56
N PHE A 72 2.47 -7.38 -4.42
CA PHE A 72 3.61 -8.13 -3.91
C PHE A 72 3.93 -9.36 -4.76
N GLU A 73 2.94 -10.15 -5.15
CA GLU A 73 3.15 -11.30 -6.02
C GLU A 73 3.65 -10.88 -7.40
N ARG A 74 3.04 -9.84 -7.98
CA ARG A 74 3.49 -9.25 -9.25
C ARG A 74 4.93 -8.75 -9.16
N LEU A 75 5.26 -8.00 -8.09
CA LEU A 75 6.61 -7.52 -7.87
C LEU A 75 7.63 -8.66 -7.80
N LEU A 76 7.31 -9.76 -7.11
CA LEU A 76 8.19 -10.93 -7.07
C LEU A 76 8.36 -11.54 -8.46
N SER A 77 7.28 -11.68 -9.22
CA SER A 77 7.32 -12.21 -10.59
C SER A 77 8.15 -11.33 -11.53
N ASP A 78 7.96 -10.02 -11.47
CA ASP A 78 8.69 -9.05 -12.30
C ASP A 78 10.18 -9.08 -11.94
N ILE A 79 10.53 -9.11 -10.65
CA ILE A 79 11.90 -9.24 -10.18
C ILE A 79 12.53 -10.57 -10.64
N CYS A 80 11.78 -11.68 -10.56
CA CYS A 80 12.26 -12.97 -11.03
C CYS A 80 12.61 -12.95 -12.52
N HIS A 81 11.74 -12.31 -13.32
CA HIS A 81 11.94 -12.20 -14.76
C HIS A 81 13.14 -11.30 -15.10
N GLU A 82 13.24 -10.14 -14.45
CA GLU A 82 14.29 -9.16 -14.73
C GLU A 82 15.68 -9.65 -14.31
N LEU A 83 15.77 -10.32 -13.15
CA LEU A 83 17.03 -10.88 -12.65
C LEU A 83 17.32 -12.30 -13.19
N ASN A 84 16.43 -12.87 -14.00
CA ASN A 84 16.51 -14.24 -14.51
C ASN A 84 16.72 -15.29 -13.38
N ILE A 85 15.94 -15.18 -12.31
CA ILE A 85 16.00 -16.05 -11.12
C ILE A 85 14.68 -16.82 -10.95
N ASP A 86 14.78 -18.06 -10.48
CA ASP A 86 13.59 -18.91 -10.31
C ASP A 86 12.90 -18.73 -8.95
N HIS A 87 13.66 -18.61 -7.86
CA HIS A 87 13.13 -18.69 -6.50
C HIS A 87 13.72 -17.65 -5.55
N ILE A 88 12.86 -16.77 -5.04
CA ILE A 88 13.18 -15.77 -4.04
C ILE A 88 12.83 -16.29 -2.64
N ASP A 89 13.79 -16.29 -1.72
CA ASP A 89 13.55 -16.59 -0.29
C ASP A 89 13.08 -15.33 0.45
N LYS A 90 13.78 -14.21 0.25
CA LYS A 90 13.50 -12.95 0.98
C LYS A 90 13.75 -11.75 0.08
N LEU A 91 12.84 -10.78 0.14
CA LEU A 91 13.00 -9.46 -0.45
C LEU A 91 13.24 -8.43 0.65
N ARG A 92 14.28 -7.61 0.48
CA ARG A 92 14.64 -6.54 1.43
C ARG A 92 14.88 -5.25 0.69
N ARG A 93 14.32 -4.14 1.18
CA ARG A 93 14.76 -2.80 0.82
C ARG A 93 15.96 -2.41 1.68
N LEU A 94 17.02 -1.96 1.04
CA LEU A 94 18.21 -1.51 1.75
C LEU A 94 17.91 -0.24 2.59
N PRO A 95 18.54 -0.10 3.77
CA PRO A 95 19.60 -0.97 4.29
C PRO A 95 19.11 -2.28 4.94
N CYS A 96 17.91 -2.38 5.54
CA CYS A 96 17.49 -3.61 6.26
C CYS A 96 15.97 -3.84 6.38
N VAL A 97 15.13 -3.35 5.47
CA VAL A 97 13.66 -3.43 5.61
C VAL A 97 13.09 -4.59 4.80
N ARG A 98 12.55 -5.61 5.48
CA ARG A 98 11.91 -6.76 4.80
C ARG A 98 10.56 -6.35 4.19
N ILE A 99 10.33 -6.71 2.93
CA ILE A 99 9.06 -6.54 2.21
C ILE A 99 8.31 -7.87 2.26
N ARG A 100 7.07 -7.87 2.76
CA ARG A 100 6.32 -9.12 3.02
C ARG A 100 4.90 -9.15 2.45
N ASN A 101 4.35 -7.99 2.12
CA ASN A 101 2.96 -7.86 1.72
C ASN A 101 2.77 -6.61 0.85
N ASP A 102 1.58 -6.46 0.28
CA ASP A 102 1.21 -5.33 -0.57
C ASP A 102 1.39 -3.97 0.12
N ARG A 103 1.14 -3.91 1.43
CA ARG A 103 1.31 -2.68 2.22
C ARG A 103 2.77 -2.23 2.30
N ASP A 104 3.71 -3.17 2.32
CA ASP A 104 5.14 -2.86 2.28
C ASP A 104 5.56 -2.41 0.88
N VAL A 105 4.95 -2.97 -0.17
CA VAL A 105 5.16 -2.56 -1.58
C VAL A 105 4.63 -1.16 -1.85
N GLU A 106 3.47 -0.80 -1.30
CA GLU A 106 2.87 0.53 -1.45
C GLU A 106 3.84 1.64 -0.97
N ARG A 107 4.60 1.35 0.10
CA ARG A 107 5.60 2.26 0.69
C ARG A 107 6.88 2.42 -0.13
N LEU A 108 7.08 1.62 -1.19
CA LEU A 108 8.21 1.81 -2.10
C LEU A 108 8.11 3.16 -2.81
N LYS A 109 9.21 3.68 -3.30
CA LYS A 109 9.27 4.92 -4.08
C LYS A 109 10.32 4.72 -5.17
N ASP A 110 10.41 5.68 -6.08
CA ASP A 110 11.45 5.69 -7.09
C ASP A 110 12.84 5.56 -6.49
N ASN A 111 13.69 4.81 -7.19
CA ASN A 111 15.09 4.57 -6.87
C ASN A 111 15.29 3.91 -5.50
N HIS A 112 14.28 3.21 -4.99
CA HIS A 112 14.47 2.35 -3.83
C HIS A 112 15.31 1.14 -4.23
N MET A 113 16.39 0.94 -3.50
CA MET A 113 17.28 -0.20 -3.65
C MET A 113 16.71 -1.42 -2.94
N LEU A 114 16.56 -2.50 -3.68
CA LEU A 114 16.09 -3.81 -3.27
C LEU A 114 17.22 -4.83 -3.39
N GLU A 115 17.23 -5.73 -2.44
CA GLU A 115 18.15 -6.85 -2.35
C GLU A 115 17.33 -8.14 -2.21
N VAL A 116 17.63 -9.08 -3.09
CA VAL A 116 16.96 -10.36 -3.22
C VAL A 116 17.87 -11.46 -2.67
N ILE A 117 17.34 -12.26 -1.75
CA ILE A 117 18.02 -13.44 -1.20
C ILE A 117 17.40 -14.67 -1.85
N LEU A 118 18.25 -15.56 -2.37
CA LEU A 118 17.82 -16.75 -3.08
C LEU A 118 17.64 -17.93 -2.11
N ILE A 119 16.77 -18.88 -2.49
CA ILE A 119 16.66 -20.13 -1.74
C ILE A 119 17.94 -20.94 -1.96
N LYS A 120 18.65 -21.27 -0.89
CA LYS A 120 19.79 -22.19 -0.96
C LYS A 120 19.27 -23.58 -1.33
N LYS A 121 19.67 -24.10 -2.49
CA LYS A 121 19.49 -25.53 -2.80
C LYS A 121 20.30 -26.30 -1.76
N SER A 122 19.61 -27.06 -0.90
CA SER A 122 20.21 -27.95 0.10
C SER A 122 20.73 -29.23 -0.55
#